data_AF-A0A6G3CU04-F1
#
_entry.id   AF-A0A6G3CU04-F1
#
_cell.length_a   1.000
_cell.length_b   1.000
_cell.length_c   1.000
_cell.angle_alpha   90.00
_cell.angle_beta   90.00
_cell.angle_gamma   90.00
#
_symmetry.space_group_name_H-M   'P 1'
#
loop_
_entity.id
_entity.type
_entity.pdbx_description
1 polymer ?
#
loop_
_entity_poly.entity_id
_entity_poly.type
_entity_poly.pdbx_seq_one_letter_code
_entity_poly.pdbx_strand_id
1 'polypeptide(L)' 'MTEHWNAADPAVLALPSGRLVRGRGLRKPLPPGPEPDFAVYLLGRTPPPVRWESRWL' A
#
# COMPACT_ATOMS: atom_id res chain seq x y z
N MET A 1 15.11 8.53 -5.25
CA MET A 1 14.66 9.22 -4.03
C MET A 1 13.29 8.64 -3.71
N THR A 2 13.16 7.86 -2.64
CA THR A 2 11.85 7.29 -2.24
C THR A 2 10.96 8.45 -1.81
N GLU A 3 9.88 8.69 -2.56
CA GLU A 3 8.84 9.61 -2.12
C GLU A 3 8.06 8.93 -1.00
N HIS A 4 8.20 9.47 0.21
CA HIS A 4 7.47 8.97 1.37
C HIS A 4 6.07 9.58 1.38
N TRP A 5 5.06 8.76 1.69
CA TRP A 5 3.70 9.25 1.95
C TRP A 5 3.70 10.27 3.09
N ASN A 6 2.77 11.24 3.06
CA ASN A 6 2.56 12.11 4.20
C ASN A 6 1.68 11.39 5.23
N ALA A 7 2.03 11.47 6.51
CA ALA A 7 1.23 10.89 7.59
C ALA A 7 -0.21 11.46 7.67
N ALA A 8 -0.42 12.68 7.17
CA ALA A 8 -1.72 13.32 7.08
C ALA A 8 -2.53 12.89 5.83
N ASP A 9 -1.95 12.12 4.90
CA ASP A 9 -2.66 11.68 3.71
C ASP A 9 -3.79 10.68 4.05
N PRO A 10 -4.90 10.70 3.30
CA PRO A 10 -5.98 9.74 3.50
C PRO A 10 -5.50 8.29 3.43
N ALA A 11 -5.99 7.52 4.40
CA ALA A 11 -5.71 6.10 4.59
C ALA A 11 -4.23 5.75 4.86
N VAL A 12 -3.40 6.73 5.25
CA VAL A 12 -2.06 6.47 5.79
C VAL A 12 -2.14 6.22 7.29
N LEU A 13 -1.45 5.18 7.75
CA LEU A 13 -1.31 4.81 9.15
C LEU A 13 0.18 4.78 9.51
N ALA A 14 0.53 5.42 10.61
CA ALA A 14 1.84 5.27 11.24
C ALA A 14 1.84 4.07 12.19
N LEU A 15 2.75 3.13 11.96
CA LEU A 15 2.98 2.00 12.87
C LEU A 15 3.94 2.41 14.00
N PRO A 16 3.92 1.74 15.17
CA PRO A 16 4.86 2.01 16.27
C PRO A 16 6.34 1.92 15.86
N SER A 17 6.66 1.22 14.78
CA SER A 17 8.01 1.14 14.23
C SER A 17 8.44 2.38 13.43
N GLY A 18 7.61 3.42 13.34
CA GLY A 18 7.84 4.60 12.50
C GLY A 18 7.58 4.39 11.00
N ARG A 19 7.12 3.20 10.58
CA ARG A 19 6.77 2.93 9.18
C ARG A 19 5.40 3.51 8.85
N LEU A 20 5.27 4.07 7.66
CA LEU A 20 3.99 4.52 7.12
C LEU A 20 3.41 3.43 6.20
N VAL A 21 2.15 3.08 6.42
CA VAL A 21 1.41 2.12 5.59
C VAL A 21 0.16 2.80 5.06
N ARG A 22 -0.12 2.70 3.76
CA ARG A 22 -1.34 3.20 3.15
C ARG A 22 -2.30 2.04 2.86
N GLY A 23 -3.45 2.06 3.53
CA GLY A 23 -4.49 1.05 3.37
C GLY A 23 -5.40 1.34 2.18
N ARG A 24 -5.75 0.30 1.42
CA ARG A 24 -6.69 0.42 0.29
C ARG A 24 -7.35 -0.91 -0.03
N GLY A 25 -8.66 -0.89 -0.31
CA GLY A 25 -9.34 -2.05 -0.89
C GLY A 25 -8.97 -2.22 -2.36
N LEU A 26 -8.52 -3.41 -2.77
CA LEU A 26 -8.00 -3.65 -4.13
C LEU A 26 -9.01 -3.35 -5.26
N ARG A 27 -10.32 -3.40 -4.96
CA ARG A 27 -11.41 -3.06 -5.90
C ARG A 27 -11.55 -1.58 -6.23
N LYS A 28 -10.97 -0.68 -5.42
CA LYS A 28 -11.00 0.77 -5.69
C LYS A 28 -9.94 1.13 -6.77
N PRO A 29 -9.82 2.36 -7.25
CA PRO A 29 -8.61 2.81 -7.98
C PRO A 29 -7.43 3.07 -7.04
N LEU A 30 -6.20 3.07 -7.58
CA LEU A 30 -5.01 3.54 -6.85
C LEU A 30 -5.19 5.03 -6.52
N PRO A 31 -4.91 5.48 -5.28
CA PRO A 31 -4.96 6.90 -4.95
C PRO A 31 -3.87 7.68 -5.72
N PRO A 32 -4.02 9.00 -5.87
CA PRO A 32 -2.96 9.84 -6.40
C PRO A 32 -1.71 9.77 -5.52
N GLY A 33 -0.55 9.98 -6.15
CA GLY A 33 0.77 9.94 -5.51
C GLY A 33 1.64 8.80 -6.03
N PRO A 34 2.80 8.58 -5.38
CA PRO A 34 3.72 7.52 -5.74
C PRO A 34 3.10 6.14 -5.52
N GLU A 35 3.52 5.19 -6.35
CA GLU A 35 3.21 3.79 -6.15
C GLU A 35 3.94 3.18 -4.96
N PRO A 36 3.42 2.08 -4.38
CA PRO A 36 4.14 1.37 -3.36
C PRO A 36 5.35 0.63 -3.94
N ASP A 37 6.47 0.67 -3.24
CA ASP A 37 7.61 -0.22 -3.50
C ASP A 37 7.28 -1.68 -3.15
N PHE A 38 6.42 -1.87 -2.13
CA PHE A 38 6.01 -3.18 -1.63
C PHE A 38 4.55 -3.19 -1.15
N ALA A 39 3.82 -4.27 -1.41
CA ALA A 39 2.44 -4.45 -0.95
C ALA A 39 2.19 -5.80 -0.25
N VAL A 40 1.31 -5.77 0.75
CA VAL A 40 0.77 -6.97 1.40
C VAL A 40 -0.72 -7.07 1.09
N TYR A 41 -1.14 -8.19 0.50
CA TYR A 41 -2.55 -8.47 0.17
C TYR A 41 -3.12 -9.48 1.15
N LEU A 42 -4.18 -9.09 1.85
CA LEU A 42 -5.00 -9.99 2.66
C LEU A 42 -6.28 -10.29 1.88
N LEU A 43 -6.29 -11.39 1.13
CA LEU A 43 -7.41 -11.76 0.25
C LEU A 43 -7.72 -13.24 0.40
N GLY A 44 -8.99 -13.63 0.25
CA GLY A 44 -9.38 -15.05 0.20
C GLY A 44 -9.05 -15.75 -1.12
N ARG A 45 -8.39 -15.06 -2.07
CA ARG A 45 -8.03 -15.59 -3.39
C ARG A 45 -6.80 -14.86 -3.94
N THR A 46 -6.16 -15.47 -4.92
CA THR A 46 -4.98 -14.92 -5.60
C THR A 46 -5.22 -13.49 -6.07
N PRO A 47 -4.37 -12.52 -5.67
CA PRO A 47 -4.45 -11.16 -6.19
C PRO A 47 -4.11 -11.13 -7.69
N PRO A 48 -4.67 -10.18 -8.47
CA PRO A 48 -4.20 -9.89 -9.82
C PRO A 48 -2.71 -9.49 -9.81
N PRO A 49 -1.98 -9.75 -10.91
CA PRO A 49 -0.59 -9.35 -11.02
C PRO A 49 -0.46 -7.82 -10.94
N VAL A 50 0.60 -7.37 -10.27
CA VAL A 50 0.93 -5.95 -10.07
C VAL A 50 2.38 -5.71 -10.46
N ARG A 51 2.74 -4.45 -10.73
CA ARG A 51 4.08 -4.08 -11.20
C ARG A 51 5.13 -3.92 -10.10
N TRP A 52 4.72 -3.96 -8.84
CA TRP A 52 5.57 -3.84 -7.66
C TRP A 52 5.70 -5.19 -6.93
N GLU A 53 6.69 -5.30 -6.05
CA GLU A 53 6.85 -6.49 -5.23
C GLU A 53 5.66 -6.63 -4.27
N SER A 54 5.12 -7.84 -4.13
CA SER A 54 4.02 -8.08 -3.21
C SER A 54 4.03 -9.47 -2.59
N ARG A 55 3.39 -9.56 -1.41
CA ARG A 55 3.12 -10.82 -0.72
C ARG A 55 1.62 -10.97 -0.49
N TRP A 56 1.11 -12.16 -0.79
CA TRP A 56 -0.23 -12.59 -0.43
C TRP A 56 -0.17 -13.35 0.89
N LEU A 57 -0.98 -12.94 1.86
CA LEU A 57 -1.18 -13.62 3.14
C LEU A 57 -2.54 -14.31 3.17
#